data_AF-A0A351DT12-F1
#
_entry.id   AF-A0A351DT12-F1
#
_cell.length_a   1.000
_cell.length_b   1.000
_cell.length_c   1.000
_cell.angle_alpha   90.00
_cell.angle_beta   90.00
_cell.angle_gamma   90.00
#
_symmetry.space_group_name_H-M   'P 1'
#
loop_
_entity.id
_entity.type
_entity.pdbx_description
1 polymer ?
#
loop_
_entity_poly.entity_id
_entity_poly.type
_entity_poly.pdbx_seq_one_letter_code
_entity_poly.pdbx_strand_id
1 'polypeptide(L)'
;RWAKLDAMEAYLSHHACRSTMLEQHFAWNDVDHQYEPCGRCDRCTNNPTDMRHALEAELRQGEHHAEDLIRSQAPGQREAATRMLQAWYKAGVVEASQHRVRWRK
;
A
#
# COMPACT_ATOMS: atom_id res chain seq x y z
N ARG A 1 5.46 -23.98 -21.02
CA ARG A 1 4.23 -23.15 -20.86
C ARG A 1 4.00 -22.69 -19.41
N TRP A 2 4.62 -23.33 -18.41
CA TRP A 2 4.41 -23.04 -16.97
C TRP A 2 5.37 -21.99 -16.39
N ALA A 3 6.62 -21.90 -16.88
CA ALA A 3 7.63 -20.97 -16.34
C ALA A 3 7.23 -19.48 -16.26
N LYS A 4 6.33 -19.00 -17.14
CA LYS A 4 5.84 -17.61 -17.09
C LYS A 4 4.82 -17.38 -15.97
N LEU A 5 4.03 -18.40 -15.63
CA LEU A 5 3.09 -18.34 -14.50
C LEU A 5 3.87 -18.38 -13.19
N ASP A 6 4.87 -19.25 -13.09
CA ASP A 6 5.72 -19.37 -11.90
C ASP A 6 6.44 -18.03 -11.60
N ALA A 7 6.92 -17.33 -12.63
CA ALA A 7 7.53 -16.01 -12.50
C ALA A 7 6.55 -14.93 -12.01
N MET A 8 5.29 -14.97 -12.48
CA MET A 8 4.25 -14.05 -11.99
C MET A 8 3.83 -14.37 -10.56
N GLU A 9 3.71 -15.65 -10.19
CA GLU A 9 3.43 -16.06 -8.82
C GLU A 9 4.57 -15.65 -7.88
N ALA A 10 5.81 -15.83 -8.29
CA ALA A 10 6.97 -15.31 -7.57
C ALA A 10 6.89 -13.79 -7.44
N TYR A 11 6.63 -13.05 -8.54
CA TYR A 11 6.48 -11.61 -8.49
C TYR A 11 5.41 -11.18 -7.48
N LEU A 12 4.23 -11.81 -7.46
CA LEU A 12 3.12 -11.47 -6.56
C LEU A 12 3.42 -11.79 -5.09
N SER A 13 3.95 -12.99 -4.83
CA SER A 13 4.17 -13.53 -3.49
C SER A 13 5.42 -13.01 -2.79
N HIS A 14 6.43 -12.53 -3.53
CA HIS A 14 7.70 -12.13 -2.91
C HIS A 14 7.58 -10.88 -2.03
N HIS A 15 8.40 -10.82 -0.98
CA HIS A 15 8.46 -9.72 -0.01
C HIS A 15 9.47 -8.63 -0.39
N ALA A 16 10.32 -8.86 -1.40
CA ALA A 16 11.29 -7.87 -1.87
C ALA A 16 10.61 -6.72 -2.63
N CYS A 17 11.35 -5.61 -2.80
CA CYS A 17 10.95 -4.51 -3.66
C CYS A 17 10.53 -5.01 -5.05
N ARG A 18 9.39 -4.51 -5.56
CA ARG A 18 8.87 -4.90 -6.88
C ARG A 18 9.84 -4.56 -8.02
N SER A 19 10.52 -3.41 -7.95
CA SER A 19 11.49 -3.04 -8.99
C SER A 19 12.67 -4.00 -8.98
N THR A 20 13.23 -4.30 -7.81
CA THR A 20 14.32 -5.28 -7.65
C THR A 20 13.94 -6.64 -8.24
N MET A 21 12.70 -7.10 -8.01
CA MET A 21 12.20 -8.35 -8.59
C MET A 21 12.13 -8.32 -10.12
N LEU A 22 11.67 -7.20 -10.70
CA LEU A 22 11.61 -7.05 -12.15
C LEU A 22 13.01 -6.99 -12.75
N GLU A 23 13.92 -6.22 -12.15
CA GLU A 23 15.30 -6.13 -12.59
C GLU A 23 16.00 -7.49 -12.48
N GLN A 24 15.85 -8.23 -11.38
CA GLN A 24 16.41 -9.58 -11.26
C GLN A 24 15.87 -10.56 -12.31
N HIS A 25 14.60 -10.41 -12.73
CA HIS A 25 13.98 -11.31 -13.69
C HIS A 25 14.33 -10.97 -15.15
N PHE A 26 14.48 -9.68 -15.47
CA PHE A 26 14.69 -9.19 -16.83
C PHE A 26 16.13 -8.74 -17.13
N ALA A 27 16.93 -8.41 -16.12
CA ALA A 27 18.33 -8.05 -16.31
C ALA A 27 19.14 -9.29 -16.66
N TRP A 28 19.70 -9.27 -17.87
CA TRP A 28 20.70 -10.24 -18.31
C TRP A 28 22.03 -9.96 -17.62
N ASN A 29 22.41 -10.81 -16.67
CA ASN A 29 23.81 -11.09 -16.30
C ASN A 29 24.70 -9.91 -15.83
N ASP A 30 24.19 -8.92 -15.11
CA ASP A 30 25.08 -8.01 -14.37
C ASP A 30 25.27 -8.51 -12.92
N VAL A 31 26.37 -9.23 -12.71
CA VAL A 31 26.67 -10.05 -11.52
C VAL A 31 26.99 -9.22 -10.27
N ASP A 32 26.84 -7.89 -10.32
CA ASP A 32 27.25 -6.98 -9.23
C ASP A 32 26.22 -5.87 -8.90
N HIS A 33 24.99 -5.93 -9.44
CA HIS A 33 23.99 -4.92 -9.11
C HIS A 33 23.23 -5.27 -7.83
N GLN A 34 23.64 -4.66 -6.71
CA GLN A 34 22.78 -4.54 -5.53
C GLN A 34 21.63 -3.58 -5.88
N TYR A 35 20.48 -4.13 -6.27
CA TYR A 35 19.29 -3.33 -6.54
C TYR A 35 18.71 -2.79 -5.24
N GLU A 36 18.96 -1.52 -4.96
CA GLU A 36 18.36 -0.84 -3.81
C GLU A 36 16.82 -0.80 -3.92
N PRO A 37 16.09 -0.92 -2.78
CA PRO A 37 14.65 -0.76 -2.77
C PRO A 37 14.24 0.61 -3.34
N CYS A 38 13.30 0.65 -4.29
CA CYS A 38 12.92 1.88 -4.99
C CYS A 38 12.25 2.95 -4.11
N GLY A 39 11.97 2.66 -2.84
CA GLY A 39 11.26 3.55 -1.92
C GLY A 39 9.81 3.89 -2.29
N ARG A 40 9.26 3.32 -3.39
CA ARG A 40 7.99 3.77 -3.99
C ARG A 40 6.96 2.66 -4.21
N CYS A 41 7.38 1.40 -4.31
CA CYS A 41 6.43 0.30 -4.50
C CYS A 41 5.70 -0.06 -3.20
N ASP A 42 4.68 -0.89 -3.30
CA ASP A 42 3.96 -1.46 -2.16
C ASP A 42 4.87 -2.13 -1.15
N ARG A 43 5.84 -2.91 -1.61
CA ARG A 43 6.79 -3.58 -0.71
C ARG A 43 7.72 -2.60 0.02
N CYS A 44 8.06 -1.45 -0.59
CA CYS A 44 8.93 -0.44 0.02
C CYS A 44 8.18 0.53 0.95
N THR A 45 6.89 0.76 0.69
CA THR A 45 6.11 1.82 1.35
C THR A 45 5.09 1.28 2.34
N ASN A 46 4.81 -0.02 2.35
CA ASN A 46 3.81 -0.60 3.25
C ASN A 46 4.36 -0.73 4.68
N ASN A 47 4.48 0.39 5.39
CA ASN A 47 4.61 0.45 6.84
C ASN A 47 3.22 0.71 7.46
N PRO A 48 2.60 -0.29 8.12
CA PRO A 48 1.26 -0.15 8.70
C PRO A 48 1.15 0.94 9.77
N THR A 49 2.22 1.17 10.53
CA THR A 49 2.24 2.17 11.62
C THR A 49 2.22 3.58 11.05
N ASP A 50 3.07 3.86 10.05
CA ASP A 50 3.13 5.18 9.41
C ASP A 50 1.83 5.48 8.66
N MET A 51 1.30 4.50 7.93
CA MET A 51 0.01 4.61 7.25
C MET A 51 -1.12 4.92 8.24
N ARG A 52 -1.15 4.22 9.37
CA ARG A 52 -2.13 4.47 10.43
C ARG A 52 -2.02 5.91 10.94
N HIS A 53 -0.82 6.37 11.27
CA HIS A 53 -0.61 7.74 11.75
C HIS A 53 -1.00 8.78 10.70
N ALA A 54 -0.71 8.54 9.42
CA ALA A 54 -1.13 9.42 8.33
C ALA A 54 -2.65 9.51 8.23
N LEU A 55 -3.37 8.38 8.26
CA LEU A 55 -4.83 8.34 8.26
C LEU A 55 -5.43 9.05 9.49
N GLU A 56 -4.85 8.83 10.67
CA GLU A 56 -5.31 9.48 11.90
C GLU A 56 -5.10 11.00 11.85
N ALA A 57 -3.95 11.44 11.33
CA ALA A 57 -3.61 12.86 11.17
C ALA A 57 -4.53 13.58 10.18
N GLU A 58 -4.85 12.94 9.05
CA GLU A 58 -5.82 13.45 8.08
C GLU A 58 -7.22 13.56 8.72
N LEU A 59 -7.76 12.46 9.28
CA LEU A 59 -9.10 12.48 9.87
C LEU A 59 -9.26 13.45 11.04
N ARG A 60 -8.16 13.82 11.73
CA ARG A 60 -8.18 14.87 12.77
C ARG A 60 -8.48 16.26 12.22
N GLN A 61 -8.20 16.51 10.95
CA GLN A 61 -8.50 17.79 10.29
C GLN A 61 -10.00 17.96 10.01
N GLY A 62 -10.75 16.86 10.00
CA GLY A 62 -12.21 16.88 9.95
C GLY A 62 -12.80 15.77 9.09
N GLU A 63 -13.80 16.14 8.30
CA GLU A 63 -14.48 15.23 7.39
C GLU A 63 -13.80 15.25 6.03
N HIS A 64 -13.46 14.07 5.51
CA HIS A 64 -12.79 13.91 4.23
C HIS A 64 -13.61 13.07 3.28
N HIS A 65 -13.46 13.32 1.98
CA HIS A 65 -13.89 12.38 0.97
C HIS A 65 -13.05 11.09 1.07
N ALA A 66 -13.71 9.93 1.07
CA ALA A 66 -13.06 8.64 1.25
C ALA A 66 -12.01 8.39 0.17
N GLU A 67 -12.29 8.76 -1.09
CA GLU A 67 -11.35 8.60 -2.19
C GLU A 67 -10.12 9.48 -2.04
N ASP A 68 -10.29 10.74 -1.63
CA ASP A 68 -9.18 11.68 -1.45
C ASP A 68 -8.27 11.23 -0.30
N LEU A 69 -8.87 10.75 0.79
CA LEU A 69 -8.16 10.19 1.94
C LEU A 69 -7.32 8.95 1.56
N ILE A 70 -7.83 8.10 0.66
CA ILE A 70 -7.07 6.95 0.16
C ILE A 70 -5.99 7.38 -0.84
N ARG A 71 -6.29 8.35 -1.72
CA ARG A 71 -5.33 8.84 -2.73
C ARG A 71 -4.15 9.58 -2.11
N SER A 72 -4.32 10.21 -0.94
CA SER A 72 -3.24 10.85 -0.18
C SER A 72 -2.22 9.84 0.37
N GLN A 73 -2.61 8.56 0.52
CA GLN A 73 -1.69 7.51 0.93
C GLN A 73 -0.76 7.10 -0.23
N ALA A 74 0.44 6.63 0.12
CA ALA A 74 1.36 6.05 -0.84
C ALA A 74 0.65 4.95 -1.65
N PRO A 75 0.90 4.81 -2.97
CA PRO A 75 0.21 3.83 -3.82
C PRO A 75 0.18 2.42 -3.22
N GLY A 76 1.28 2.05 -2.58
CA GLY A 76 1.47 0.79 -1.89
C GLY A 76 0.63 0.53 -0.64
N GLN A 77 0.17 1.61 -0.01
CA GLN A 77 -0.60 1.56 1.23
C GLN A 77 -2.11 1.64 0.98
N ARG A 78 -2.57 2.03 -0.22
CA ARG A 78 -3.98 2.34 -0.49
C ARG A 78 -4.95 1.20 -0.17
N GLU A 79 -4.59 -0.02 -0.52
CA GLU A 79 -5.41 -1.20 -0.22
C GLU A 79 -5.45 -1.48 1.29
N ALA A 80 -4.30 -1.39 1.98
CA ALA A 80 -4.22 -1.56 3.42
C ALA A 80 -4.97 -0.44 4.17
N ALA A 81 -4.89 0.80 3.69
CA ALA A 81 -5.61 1.95 4.22
C ALA A 81 -7.13 1.76 4.08
N THR A 82 -7.58 1.26 2.92
CA THR A 82 -8.99 0.94 2.69
C THR A 82 -9.48 -0.12 3.68
N ARG A 83 -8.73 -1.21 3.87
CA ARG A 83 -9.05 -2.24 4.87
C ARG A 83 -9.08 -1.68 6.30
N MET A 84 -8.16 -0.79 6.63
CA MET A 84 -8.10 -0.15 7.95
C MET A 84 -9.32 0.73 8.21
N LEU A 85 -9.72 1.58 7.25
CA LEU A 85 -10.92 2.41 7.37
C LEU A 85 -12.19 1.56 7.50
N GLN A 86 -12.29 0.45 6.74
CA GLN A 86 -13.41 -0.50 6.89
C GLN A 86 -13.44 -1.14 8.28
N ALA A 87 -12.28 -1.49 8.84
CA ALA A 87 -12.18 -2.05 10.18
C ALA A 87 -12.58 -1.01 11.25
N TRP A 88 -12.12 0.24 11.13
CA TRP A 88 -12.53 1.33 12.03
C TRP A 88 -14.01 1.64 11.95
N TYR A 89 -14.60 1.60 10.75
CA TYR A 89 -16.04 1.77 10.57
C TYR A 89 -16.82 0.66 11.27
N LYS A 90 -16.43 -0.61 11.07
CA LYS A 90 -17.05 -1.76 11.75
C LYS A 90 -16.90 -1.71 13.27
N ALA A 91 -15.76 -1.20 13.76
CA ALA A 91 -15.51 -1.01 15.18
C ALA A 91 -16.25 0.21 15.76
N GLY A 92 -16.93 1.02 14.93
CA GLY A 92 -17.64 2.22 15.36
C GLY A 92 -16.72 3.37 15.77
N VAL A 93 -15.45 3.33 15.34
CA VAL A 93 -14.41 4.33 15.62
C VAL A 93 -14.53 5.54 14.68
N VAL A 94 -14.90 5.29 13.42
CA VAL A 94 -15.18 6.33 12.43
C VAL A 94 -16.61 6.21 11.92
N GLU A 95 -17.19 7.33 11.54
CA GLU A 95 -18.45 7.38 10.81
C GLU A 95 -18.15 7.52 9.32
N ALA A 96 -18.83 6.74 8.50
CA ALA A 96 -18.75 6.82 7.05
C ALA A 96 -20.14 6.98 6.43
N SER A 97 -20.25 7.86 5.45
CA SER A 97 -21.40 8.02 4.56
C SER A 97 -21.03 7.59 3.14
N GLN A 98 -21.90 7.85 2.15
CA GLN A 98 -21.70 7.41 0.76
C GLN A 98 -20.33 7.80 0.18
N HIS A 99 -19.80 8.97 0.54
CA HIS A 99 -18.51 9.45 0.05
C HIS A 99 -17.60 10.04 1.12
N ARG A 100 -18.04 10.12 2.38
CA ARG A 100 -17.32 10.86 3.42
C ARG A 100 -16.98 9.99 4.62
N VAL A 101 -15.85 10.28 5.25
CA VAL A 101 -15.36 9.62 6.45
C VAL A 101 -14.90 10.67 7.45
N ARG A 102 -15.21 10.46 8.73
CA ARG A 102 -14.77 11.31 9.84
C ARG A 102 -14.65 10.51 11.15
N TRP A 103 -13.96 11.05 12.14
CA TRP A 103 -14.01 10.51 13.51
C TRP A 103 -15.43 10.56 14.06
N ARG A 104 -15.84 9.47 14.72
CA ARG A 104 -17.06 9.47 15.52
C ARG A 104 -16.83 10.33 16.76
N LYS A 105 -17.74 11.27 17.03
CA LYS A 105 -17.71 12.10 18.23
C LYS A 105 -18.26 11.36 19.45
#